data_AF-A0A9N7TSX3-F1
#
_entry.id   AF-A0A9N7TSX3-F1
#
_cell.length_a   1.000
_cell.length_b   1.000
_cell.length_c   1.000
_cell.angle_alpha   90.00
_cell.angle_beta   90.00
_cell.angle_gamma   90.00
#
_symmetry.space_group_name_H-M   'P 1'
#
loop_
_entity.id
_entity.type
_entity.pdbx_description
1 polymer ?
#
loop_
_entity_poly.entity_id
_entity_poly.type
_entity_poly.pdbx_seq_one_letter_code
_entity_poly.pdbx_strand_id
1 'polypeptide(L)'
;MAEFADDLNHKLDEVNITLLALDERMTAVESKVHGEHCVLSLKRKRRAHNPKIAETVRRLHNSESNVWRYQPEEGLSSPHNEAVTEHLFEALAATPCLHGVPNDVILSACKTYYETLRRNFRYSQPDLVDQAAALKSTARSPTAKEEAA
;
A
#
# COMPACT_ATOMS: atom_id res chain seq x y z
N MET A 1 37.29 22.36 -39.84
CA MET A 1 36.10 23.02 -39.24
C MET A 1 34.81 22.29 -39.63
N ALA A 2 34.59 21.93 -40.91
CA ALA A 2 33.40 21.16 -41.33
C ALA A 2 33.36 19.72 -40.76
N GLU A 3 34.47 18.99 -40.83
CA GLU A 3 34.57 17.59 -40.38
C GLU A 3 34.23 17.36 -38.90
N PHE A 4 34.55 18.33 -38.04
CA PHE A 4 34.22 18.27 -36.61
C PHE A 4 32.74 18.53 -36.35
N ALA A 5 32.11 19.39 -37.16
CA ALA A 5 30.67 19.63 -37.08
C ALA A 5 29.88 18.40 -37.57
N ASP A 6 30.39 17.70 -38.58
CA ASP A 6 29.80 16.46 -39.08
C ASP A 6 29.91 15.31 -38.06
N ASP A 7 31.05 15.16 -37.36
CA ASP A 7 31.18 14.17 -36.26
C ASP A 7 30.23 14.47 -35.08
N LEU A 8 30.05 15.75 -34.74
CA LEU A 8 29.11 16.16 -33.69
C LEU A 8 27.66 15.88 -34.07
N ASN A 9 27.27 16.17 -35.31
CA ASN A 9 25.93 15.86 -35.80
C ASN A 9 25.68 14.35 -35.82
N HIS A 10 26.68 13.56 -36.24
CA HIS A 10 26.57 12.10 -36.25
C HIS A 10 26.35 11.53 -34.83
N LYS A 11 27.10 12.03 -33.84
CA LYS A 11 26.92 11.64 -32.44
C LYS A 11 25.59 12.08 -31.86
N LEU A 12 25.09 13.25 -32.27
CA LEU A 12 23.78 13.74 -31.85
C LEU A 12 22.66 12.84 -32.38
N ASP A 13 22.77 12.40 -33.63
CA ASP A 13 21.82 11.46 -34.24
C ASP A 13 21.86 10.08 -33.55
N GLU A 14 23.05 9.59 -33.22
CA GLU A 14 23.22 8.34 -32.46
C GLU A 14 22.57 8.43 -31.08
N VAL A 15 22.79 9.54 -30.36
CA VAL A 15 22.13 9.79 -29.07
C VAL A 15 20.61 9.83 -29.23
N ASN A 16 20.09 10.52 -30.25
CA ASN A 16 18.65 10.58 -30.49
C ASN A 16 18.03 9.19 -30.75
N ILE A 17 18.71 8.34 -31.54
CA ILE A 17 18.28 6.97 -31.80
C ILE A 17 18.26 6.16 -30.50
N THR A 18 19.30 6.27 -29.68
CA THR A 18 19.38 5.53 -28.40
C THR A 18 18.27 5.98 -27.44
N LEU A 19 17.94 7.26 -27.42
CA LEU A 19 16.93 7.83 -26.55
C LEU A 19 15.52 7.36 -26.95
N LEU A 20 15.22 7.33 -28.25
CA LEU A 20 13.97 6.76 -28.77
C LEU A 20 13.85 5.25 -28.46
N ALA A 21 14.93 4.49 -28.62
CA ALA A 21 14.92 3.06 -28.31
C ALA A 21 14.73 2.78 -26.80
N LEU A 22 15.24 3.65 -25.93
CA LEU A 22 15.01 3.55 -24.49
C LEU A 22 13.56 3.89 -24.12
N ASP A 23 12.95 4.89 -24.77
CA ASP A 23 11.56 5.28 -24.55
C ASP A 23 10.57 4.17 -24.96
N GLU A 24 10.80 3.55 -26.12
CA GLU A 24 10.03 2.38 -26.56
C GLU A 24 10.15 1.20 -25.60
N ARG A 25 11.37 0.94 -25.10
CA ARG A 25 11.61 -0.12 -24.11
C ARG A 25 10.94 0.18 -22.77
N MET A 26 10.94 1.43 -22.33
CA MET A 26 10.27 1.87 -21.10
C MET A 26 8.76 1.66 -21.23
N THR A 27 8.18 2.09 -22.35
CA THR A 27 6.76 1.89 -22.68
C THR A 27 6.38 0.41 -22.71
N ALA A 28 7.22 -0.45 -23.30
CA ALA A 28 6.98 -1.89 -23.36
C ALA A 28 7.08 -2.57 -21.98
N VAL A 29 8.02 -2.14 -21.13
CA VAL A 29 8.17 -2.62 -19.75
C VAL A 29 6.98 -2.18 -18.91
N GLU A 30 6.54 -0.92 -19.03
CA GLU A 30 5.33 -0.44 -18.37
C GLU A 30 4.12 -1.26 -18.79
N SER A 31 3.91 -1.50 -20.08
CA SER A 31 2.79 -2.33 -20.58
C SER A 31 2.81 -3.76 -20.01
N LYS A 32 3.98 -4.39 -19.92
CA LYS A 32 4.13 -5.74 -19.33
C LYS A 32 3.86 -5.77 -17.83
N VAL A 33 4.38 -4.79 -17.08
CA VAL A 33 4.15 -4.66 -15.63
C VAL A 33 2.65 -4.47 -15.33
N HIS A 34 1.93 -3.77 -16.21
CA HIS A 34 0.48 -3.60 -16.09
C HIS A 34 -0.32 -4.85 -16.49
N GLY A 35 0.18 -5.66 -17.43
CA GLY A 35 -0.48 -6.87 -17.95
C GLY A 35 -0.32 -8.12 -17.08
N GLU A 36 0.86 -8.34 -16.47
CA GLU A 36 1.19 -9.62 -15.81
C GLU A 36 0.65 -9.77 -14.37
N HIS A 37 0.27 -8.67 -13.71
CA HIS A 37 -0.22 -8.74 -12.32
C HIS A 37 -1.74 -9.01 -12.20
N CYS A 38 -2.41 -9.41 -13.29
CA CYS A 38 -3.86 -9.62 -13.35
C CYS A 38 -4.31 -11.05 -12.94
N VAL A 39 -3.42 -12.06 -12.92
CA VAL A 39 -3.85 -13.47 -12.89
C VAL A 39 -3.79 -14.17 -11.52
N LEU A 40 -3.39 -13.49 -10.44
CA LEU A 40 -3.33 -14.12 -9.12
C LEU A 40 -4.23 -13.40 -8.10
N SER A 41 -5.49 -13.84 -7.99
CA SER A 41 -6.22 -14.05 -6.73
C SER A 41 -7.75 -14.20 -6.90
N LEU A 42 -8.19 -15.21 -7.66
CA LEU A 42 -9.55 -15.72 -7.52
C LEU A 42 -9.68 -16.47 -6.19
N LYS A 43 -10.15 -15.78 -5.14
CA LYS A 43 -11.10 -16.26 -4.09
C LYS A 43 -11.14 -15.34 -2.86
N ARG A 44 -11.96 -14.28 -2.92
CA ARG A 44 -12.93 -13.89 -1.86
C ARG A 44 -13.69 -12.63 -2.29
N LYS A 45 -15.01 -12.75 -2.49
CA LYS A 45 -15.94 -11.63 -2.58
C LYS A 45 -15.88 -10.84 -1.27
N ARG A 46 -15.15 -9.73 -1.19
CA ARG A 46 -15.39 -8.72 -0.13
C ARG A 46 -14.76 -7.37 -0.46
N ARG A 47 -15.66 -6.40 -0.63
CA ARG A 47 -15.46 -4.96 -0.86
C ARG A 47 -14.92 -4.68 -2.27
N ALA A 48 -15.40 -3.62 -2.89
CA ALA A 48 -14.76 -3.03 -4.06
C ALA A 48 -13.40 -2.48 -3.61
N HIS A 49 -12.49 -3.39 -3.32
CA HIS A 49 -11.14 -3.14 -2.86
C HIS A 49 -10.39 -2.87 -4.13
N ASN A 50 -9.83 -1.68 -4.30
CA ASN A 50 -8.80 -1.51 -5.33
C ASN A 50 -7.58 -2.30 -4.80
N PRO A 51 -7.33 -3.54 -5.29
CA PRO A 51 -6.29 -4.38 -4.72
C PRO A 51 -4.91 -3.76 -4.97
N LYS A 52 -4.80 -2.93 -6.01
CA LYS A 52 -3.58 -2.19 -6.34
C LYS A 52 -3.24 -1.21 -5.23
N ILE A 53 -4.18 -0.37 -4.78
CA ILE A 53 -3.91 0.61 -3.71
C ILE A 53 -3.47 -0.11 -2.42
N ALA A 54 -4.20 -1.15 -2.01
CA ALA A 54 -3.89 -1.87 -0.78
C ALA A 54 -2.50 -2.53 -0.83
N GLU A 55 -2.11 -3.06 -1.98
CA GLU A 55 -0.79 -3.66 -2.17
C GLU A 55 0.31 -2.59 -2.24
N THR A 56 0.09 -1.47 -2.94
CA THR A 56 1.04 -0.36 -2.98
C THR A 56 1.29 0.21 -1.58
N VAL A 57 0.21 0.44 -0.80
CA VAL A 57 0.30 0.85 0.61
C VAL A 57 1.17 -0.11 1.41
N ARG A 58 0.93 -1.43 1.29
CA ARG A 58 1.71 -2.44 2.00
C ARG A 58 3.18 -2.43 1.59
N ARG A 59 3.47 -2.39 0.29
CA ARG A 59 4.85 -2.40 -0.24
C ARG A 59 5.61 -1.17 0.21
N LEU A 60 4.99 0.00 0.12
CA LEU A 60 5.61 1.27 0.46
C LEU A 60 5.81 1.41 1.97
N HIS A 61 4.84 0.99 2.79
CA HIS A 61 5.01 0.98 4.24
C HIS A 61 6.15 0.06 4.68
N ASN A 62 6.31 -1.09 4.03
CA ASN A 62 7.32 -2.09 4.38
C ASN A 62 8.62 -1.95 3.59
N SER A 63 8.79 -0.90 2.78
CA SER A 63 10.01 -0.71 2.01
C SER A 63 11.17 -0.37 2.94
N GLU A 64 12.38 -0.76 2.54
CA GLU A 64 13.60 -0.45 3.30
C GLU A 64 13.88 1.06 3.34
N SER A 65 13.39 1.79 2.34
CA SER A 65 13.46 3.26 2.27
C SER A 65 12.54 3.97 3.25
N ASN A 66 11.51 3.29 3.78
CA ASN A 66 10.57 3.91 4.69
C ASN A 66 11.13 3.92 6.13
N VAL A 67 11.45 5.12 6.61
CA VAL A 67 11.98 5.35 7.96
C VAL A 67 10.83 5.39 9.00
N TRP A 68 9.62 5.75 8.58
CA TRP A 68 8.48 6.00 9.45
C TRP A 68 7.61 4.76 9.60
N ARG A 69 7.53 4.22 10.81
CA ARG A 69 6.72 3.02 11.10
C ARG A 69 5.54 3.34 11.99
N TYR A 70 4.40 2.76 11.61
CA TYR A 70 3.18 2.82 12.40
C TYR A 70 3.37 2.07 13.72
N GLN A 71 2.98 2.72 14.82
CA GLN A 71 3.03 2.14 16.16
C GLN A 71 1.62 1.69 16.58
N PRO A 72 1.36 0.37 16.69
CA PRO A 72 0.03 -0.16 17.00
C PRO A 72 -0.54 0.27 18.35
N GLU A 73 0.31 0.63 19.30
CA GLU A 73 -0.03 0.94 20.69
C GLU A 73 -0.66 2.33 20.86
N GLU A 74 -0.13 3.33 20.16
CA GLU A 74 -0.54 4.74 20.33
C GLU A 74 -1.86 5.09 19.63
N GLY A 75 -2.33 4.22 18.73
CA GLY A 75 -3.58 4.42 17.99
C GLY A 75 -3.47 5.44 16.85
N LEU A 76 -4.50 5.47 15.99
CA LEU A 76 -4.50 6.23 14.73
C LEU A 76 -4.44 7.76 14.90
N SER A 77 -4.86 8.28 16.06
CA SER A 77 -4.89 9.72 16.38
C SER A 77 -3.69 10.18 17.19
N SER A 78 -2.66 9.34 17.35
CA SER A 78 -1.40 9.78 17.94
C SER A 78 -0.69 10.71 16.96
N PRO A 79 -0.09 11.82 17.42
CA PRO A 79 0.69 12.72 16.56
C PRO A 79 1.75 11.99 15.72
N HIS A 80 2.39 10.96 16.29
CA HIS A 80 3.36 10.13 15.57
C HIS A 80 2.70 9.36 14.42
N ASN A 81 1.58 8.68 14.69
CA ASN A 81 0.90 7.87 13.68
C ASN A 81 0.19 8.73 12.62
N GLU A 82 -0.24 9.95 12.96
CA GLU A 82 -0.71 10.94 12.00
C GLU A 82 0.42 11.33 11.05
N ALA A 83 1.61 11.68 11.57
CA ALA A 83 2.78 11.99 10.75
C ALA A 83 3.22 10.80 9.86
N VAL A 84 3.20 9.58 10.38
CA VAL A 84 3.46 8.36 9.58
C VAL A 84 2.44 8.21 8.45
N THR A 85 1.17 8.53 8.71
CA THR A 85 0.10 8.45 7.72
C THR A 85 0.27 9.51 6.64
N GLU A 86 0.62 10.74 7.01
CA GLU A 86 0.89 11.85 6.09
C GLU A 86 2.09 11.53 5.19
N HIS A 87 3.20 11.08 5.77
CA HIS A 87 4.38 10.69 5.01
C HIS A 87 4.08 9.57 4.00
N LEU A 88 3.36 8.53 4.44
CA LEU A 88 2.97 7.44 3.55
C LEU A 88 1.99 7.92 2.47
N PHE A 89 1.06 8.81 2.82
CA PHE A 89 0.11 9.40 1.88
C PHE A 89 0.81 10.22 0.80
N GLU A 90 1.76 11.09 1.15
CA GLU A 90 2.52 11.89 0.20
C GLU A 90 3.26 11.00 -0.81
N ALA A 91 3.91 9.96 -0.31
CA ALA A 91 4.64 9.01 -1.16
C ALA A 91 3.68 8.19 -2.07
N LEU A 92 2.47 7.86 -1.60
CA LEU A 92 1.44 7.22 -2.43
C LEU A 92 0.85 8.16 -3.48
N ALA A 93 0.62 9.43 -3.13
CA ALA A 93 0.12 10.44 -4.06
C ALA A 93 1.14 10.73 -5.18
N ALA A 94 2.43 10.68 -4.87
CA ALA A 94 3.52 10.79 -5.84
C ALA A 94 3.74 9.51 -6.68
N THR A 95 3.06 8.40 -6.37
CA THR A 95 3.22 7.15 -7.09
C THR A 95 2.44 7.19 -8.42
N PRO A 96 3.10 6.98 -9.58
CA PRO A 96 2.44 7.06 -10.90
C PRO A 96 1.23 6.13 -11.03
N CYS A 97 1.30 4.94 -10.43
CA CYS A 97 0.25 3.93 -10.45
C CYS A 97 -1.06 4.36 -9.76
N LEU A 98 -1.02 5.43 -8.96
CA LEU A 98 -2.14 5.97 -8.19
C LEU A 98 -2.58 7.36 -8.67
N HIS A 99 -2.03 7.86 -9.77
CA HIS A 99 -2.49 9.11 -10.37
C HIS A 99 -3.99 9.05 -10.70
N GLY A 100 -4.73 10.08 -10.27
CA GLY A 100 -6.19 10.16 -10.46
C GLY A 100 -7.02 9.41 -9.41
N VAL A 101 -6.39 8.73 -8.44
CA VAL A 101 -7.11 8.17 -7.29
C VAL A 101 -7.44 9.30 -6.29
N PRO A 102 -8.70 9.43 -5.84
CA PRO A 102 -9.06 10.42 -4.84
C PRO A 102 -8.29 10.26 -3.51
N ASN A 103 -7.90 11.37 -2.89
CA ASN A 103 -7.08 11.38 -1.68
C ASN A 103 -7.74 10.64 -0.51
N ASP A 104 -9.06 10.75 -0.36
CA ASP A 104 -9.85 10.04 0.65
C ASP A 104 -9.79 8.52 0.47
N VAL A 105 -9.71 8.04 -0.77
CA VAL A 105 -9.55 6.61 -1.08
C VAL A 105 -8.17 6.12 -0.67
N ILE A 106 -7.11 6.91 -0.93
CA ILE A 106 -5.73 6.59 -0.51
C ILE A 106 -5.65 6.55 1.03
N LEU A 107 -6.16 7.58 1.71
CA LEU A 107 -6.19 7.65 3.17
C LEU A 107 -6.99 6.51 3.79
N SER A 108 -8.14 6.16 3.20
CA SER A 108 -8.94 5.01 3.64
C SER A 108 -8.17 3.69 3.51
N ALA A 109 -7.37 3.53 2.45
CA ALA A 109 -6.53 2.35 2.27
C ALA A 109 -5.41 2.27 3.33
N CYS A 110 -4.73 3.39 3.63
CA CYS A 110 -3.73 3.46 4.71
C CYS A 110 -4.34 3.06 6.06
N LYS A 111 -5.48 3.65 6.43
CA LYS A 111 -6.19 3.34 7.68
C LYS A 111 -6.61 1.87 7.78
N THR A 112 -7.10 1.31 6.67
CA THR A 112 -7.47 -0.12 6.60
C THR A 112 -6.24 -1.03 6.82
N TYR A 113 -5.09 -0.65 6.28
CA TYR A 113 -3.84 -1.37 6.48
C TYR A 113 -3.36 -1.29 7.94
N TYR A 114 -3.38 -0.11 8.56
CA TYR A 114 -3.02 0.06 9.97
C TYR A 114 -3.95 -0.69 10.93
N GLU A 115 -5.26 -0.73 10.64
CA GLU A 115 -6.20 -1.57 11.40
C GLU A 115 -5.83 -3.06 11.33
N THR A 116 -5.28 -3.52 10.20
CA THR A 116 -4.77 -4.89 10.07
C THR A 116 -3.51 -5.10 10.92
N LEU A 117 -2.55 -4.16 10.88
CA LEU A 117 -1.36 -4.20 11.73
C LEU A 117 -1.71 -4.21 13.21
N ARG A 118 -2.64 -3.35 13.63
CA ARG A 118 -3.13 -3.26 15.00
C ARG A 118 -3.80 -4.55 15.47
N ARG A 119 -4.60 -5.18 14.61
CA ARG A 119 -5.20 -6.50 14.91
C ARG A 119 -4.14 -7.58 15.05
N ASN A 120 -3.20 -7.66 14.12
CA ASN A 120 -2.11 -8.64 14.18
C ASN A 120 -1.26 -8.45 15.43
N PHE A 121 -0.95 -7.20 15.79
CA PHE A 121 -0.24 -6.87 17.02
C PHE A 121 -0.97 -7.38 18.27
N ARG A 122 -2.29 -7.18 18.35
CA ARG A 122 -3.11 -7.74 19.46
C ARG A 122 -3.08 -9.26 19.50
N TYR A 123 -3.13 -9.93 18.34
CA TYR A 123 -3.08 -11.39 18.28
C TYR A 123 -1.71 -11.96 18.61
N SER A 124 -0.62 -11.21 18.38
CA SER A 124 0.73 -11.61 18.78
C SER A 124 1.00 -11.46 20.28
N GLN A 125 0.09 -10.84 21.04
CA GLN A 125 0.20 -10.72 22.49
C GLN A 125 -0.77 -11.71 23.17
N PRO A 126 -0.29 -12.84 23.74
CA PRO A 126 -1.15 -13.89 24.28
C PRO A 126 -2.09 -13.39 25.38
N ASP A 127 -1.63 -12.48 26.25
CA ASP A 127 -2.45 -11.92 27.35
C ASP A 127 -3.65 -11.10 26.86
N LEU A 128 -3.56 -10.48 25.67
CA LEU A 128 -4.64 -9.68 25.09
C LEU A 128 -5.64 -10.52 24.28
N VAL A 129 -5.21 -11.69 23.79
CA VAL A 129 -6.07 -12.63 23.07
C VAL A 129 -7.10 -13.25 24.01
N ASP A 130 -6.66 -13.68 25.19
CA ASP A 130 -7.54 -14.26 26.21
C ASP A 130 -8.55 -13.22 26.72
N GLN A 131 -8.11 -11.97 26.89
CA GLN A 131 -8.99 -10.86 27.29
C GLN A 131 -10.02 -10.52 26.21
N ALA A 132 -9.63 -10.52 24.93
CA ALA A 132 -10.54 -10.29 23.81
C ALA A 132 -11.52 -11.45 23.58
N ALA A 133 -11.10 -12.69 23.85
CA ALA A 133 -11.97 -13.86 23.83
C ALA A 133 -12.97 -13.84 25.00
N ALA A 134 -12.51 -13.47 26.20
CA ALA A 134 -13.35 -13.32 27.38
C ALA A 134 -14.42 -12.23 27.21
N LEU A 135 -14.07 -11.08 26.62
CA LEU A 135 -15.05 -10.00 26.32
C LEU A 135 -16.11 -10.43 25.29
N LYS A 136 -15.76 -11.30 24.34
CA LYS A 136 -16.71 -11.86 23.36
C LYS A 136 -17.60 -12.94 23.97
N SER A 137 -17.11 -13.70 24.96
CA SER A 137 -17.93 -14.69 25.66
C SER A 137 -18.92 -14.02 26.62
N THR A 138 -18.55 -12.91 27.27
CA THR A 138 -19.48 -12.13 28.13
C THR A 138 -20.59 -11.47 27.34
N ALA A 139 -20.32 -11.01 26.10
CA ALA A 139 -21.35 -10.43 25.23
C ALA A 139 -22.29 -11.47 24.61
N ARG A 140 -21.98 -12.77 24.72
CA ARG A 140 -22.75 -13.87 24.09
C ARG A 140 -23.43 -14.79 25.12
N SER A 141 -23.65 -14.31 26.34
CA SER A 141 -24.60 -14.92 27.27
C SER A 141 -25.93 -14.17 27.20
N PRO A 142 -26.93 -14.64 26.42
CA PRO A 142 -28.31 -14.41 26.81
C PRO A 142 -28.49 -15.06 28.17
N THR A 143 -28.90 -14.26 29.13
CA THR A 143 -29.30 -14.67 30.48
C THR A 143 -30.10 -15.97 30.45
N ALA A 144 -29.56 -17.01 31.07
CA ALA A 144 -30.35 -18.07 31.65
C ALA A 144 -31.31 -17.42 32.67
N LYS A 145 -32.59 -17.42 32.34
CA LYS A 145 -33.71 -17.39 33.27
C LYS A 145 -34.51 -18.64 32.94
N GLU A 146 -34.94 -19.50 33.84
CA GLU A 146 -34.91 -19.59 35.29
C GLU A 146 -35.57 -20.95 35.56
N GLU A 147 -34.84 -21.95 36.06
CA GLU A 147 -35.48 -23.09 36.73
C GLU A 147 -35.59 -22.71 38.21
N ALA A 148 -36.81 -22.44 38.68
CA ALA A 148 -37.15 -22.51 40.10
C ALA A 148 -38.68 -22.66 40.27
N ALA A 149 -39.04 -23.73 41.00
CA ALA A 149 -40.35 -24.13 41.54
C ALA A 149 -41.30 -24.92 40.63
#